data_AF-A0A932Q2J2-F1
#
_entry.id   AF-A0A932Q2J2-F1
#
_cell.length_a   1.000
_cell.length_b   1.000
_cell.length_c   1.000
_cell.angle_alpha   90.00
_cell.angle_beta   90.00
_cell.angle_gamma   90.00
#
_symmetry.space_group_name_H-M   'P 1'
#
loop_
_entity.id
_entity.type
_entity.pdbx_description
1 polymer ?
#
loop_
_entity_poly.entity_id
_entity_poly.type
_entity_poly.pdbx_seq_one_letter_code
_entity_poly.pdbx_strand_id
1 'polypeptide(L)'
;MTPVVTQRVVLSTPQFHSVDGNPLILARQALSVPHFVPVGRDYTILGDQVQAETRCLVARIRGMTILFDPGPAPLPGAPNRLLENLEAIGLNPDDVDLVVLSQLHSIEAGALVTYPDGQAPRLTFPNADYMMRCFAINEAELQYDIPPEEAFLPTVPGLFSLLSTMGRERFHFVDEISGIAPSLYPYVTFRFPKAHDMGAMTPVIKTLNGELSLETASLGPRTVEIQTLDTPAHSVASVSDIGGRDTQQDASLITTGDGDISLIAVIADGHGPAGGISQRVVEEFPKILGEVYEEWKGHDFSKILRASVRRLQGKITREMMLAGEGEEARNGGCTLEALVVWKGHSYNVHVGDSRSYRLSTSGDRVEQIATDHSWHPDQDKALQEKIRMRLSGEDCLISLYSLRRALGHPLLQEGNLMSWEPDICEIVGAKKLLLCSDGLNALGEDPVQEALNLGNPRQSIADLMTAHDELTVRIRHESPEHPEIQSDNVTVIIVHAK
;
A
#
# COMPACT_ATOMS: atom_id res chain seq x y z
N MET A 1 -27.95 11.17 13.93
CA MET A 1 -26.66 10.99 13.24
C MET A 1 -26.51 9.52 12.89
N THR A 2 -26.13 9.22 11.66
CA THR A 2 -25.77 7.87 11.25
C THR A 2 -24.46 7.48 11.95
N PRO A 3 -24.37 6.30 12.60
CA PRO A 3 -23.15 5.91 13.30
C PRO A 3 -22.03 5.58 12.31
N VAL A 4 -20.80 5.97 12.65
CA VAL A 4 -19.58 5.47 12.01
C VAL A 4 -19.24 4.11 12.64
N VAL A 5 -18.92 3.12 11.81
CA VAL A 5 -18.57 1.77 12.25
C VAL A 5 -17.09 1.51 11.93
N THR A 6 -16.30 1.18 12.94
CA THR A 6 -14.88 0.81 12.79
C THR A 6 -14.72 -0.71 12.79
N GLN A 7 -13.97 -1.24 11.82
CA GLN A 7 -13.67 -2.66 11.70
C GLN A 7 -12.19 -2.88 11.39
N ARG A 8 -11.60 -3.91 12.01
CA ARG A 8 -10.25 -4.37 11.68
C ARG A 8 -10.28 -5.26 10.44
N VAL A 9 -9.37 -4.99 9.51
CA VAL A 9 -9.20 -5.75 8.26
C VAL A 9 -7.74 -6.14 8.14
N VAL A 10 -7.50 -7.44 7.90
CA VAL A 10 -6.17 -7.95 7.58
C VAL A 10 -5.94 -7.73 6.08
N LEU A 11 -4.92 -6.97 5.72
CA LEU A 11 -4.55 -6.76 4.33
C LEU A 11 -3.88 -8.01 3.76
N SER A 12 -4.19 -8.33 2.51
CA SER A 12 -3.42 -9.30 1.74
C SER A 12 -2.02 -8.76 1.49
N THR A 13 -1.04 -9.67 1.51
CA THR A 13 0.37 -9.36 1.28
C THR A 13 0.68 -9.13 -0.21
N PRO A 14 1.78 -8.42 -0.50
CA PRO A 14 2.07 -7.91 -1.84
C PRO A 14 2.52 -9.01 -2.85
N GLN A 15 2.13 -8.90 -4.12
CA GLN A 15 2.40 -9.85 -5.23
C GLN A 15 3.66 -9.54 -6.07
N PHE A 16 4.11 -10.52 -6.87
CA PHE A 16 5.36 -10.57 -7.65
C PHE A 16 5.54 -9.44 -8.70
N HIS A 17 6.80 -9.02 -8.95
CA HIS A 17 7.15 -7.97 -9.93
C HIS A 17 8.29 -8.37 -10.89
N SER A 18 8.21 -7.96 -12.17
CA SER A 18 9.31 -8.12 -13.15
C SER A 18 10.30 -6.95 -13.08
N VAL A 19 11.59 -7.19 -13.40
CA VAL A 19 12.69 -6.21 -13.24
C VAL A 19 12.65 -5.10 -14.29
N ASP A 20 11.98 -5.31 -15.42
CA ASP A 20 12.00 -4.37 -16.54
C ASP A 20 10.82 -3.37 -16.54
N GLY A 21 10.14 -3.21 -15.39
CA GLY A 21 9.03 -2.26 -15.23
C GLY A 21 7.79 -2.54 -16.10
N ASN A 22 7.81 -3.59 -16.92
CA ASN A 22 6.64 -4.07 -17.61
C ASN A 22 5.82 -4.93 -16.63
N PRO A 23 4.53 -4.63 -16.43
CA PRO A 23 3.66 -5.56 -15.73
C PRO A 23 3.69 -6.88 -16.51
N LEU A 24 4.07 -7.96 -15.84
CA LEU A 24 3.46 -9.24 -16.17
C LEU A 24 1.97 -9.01 -15.96
N ILE A 25 1.20 -9.22 -17.01
CA ILE A 25 -0.25 -9.21 -16.95
C ILE A 25 -0.65 -10.27 -15.91
N LEU A 26 -0.81 -9.86 -14.66
CA LEU A 26 -1.56 -10.59 -13.66
C LEU A 26 -2.99 -10.11 -13.80
N ALA A 27 -3.77 -10.99 -14.41
CA ALA A 27 -5.11 -10.77 -14.91
C ALA A 27 -6.09 -10.37 -13.79
N ARG A 28 -6.28 -9.07 -13.57
CA ARG A 28 -7.55 -8.55 -13.03
C ARG A 28 -8.59 -8.28 -14.10
N GLN A 29 -8.19 -8.20 -15.37
CA GLN A 29 -9.12 -8.03 -16.48
C GLN A 29 -9.34 -9.33 -17.25
N ALA A 30 -10.61 -9.74 -17.23
CA ALA A 30 -11.24 -10.73 -18.09
C ALA A 30 -10.51 -10.99 -19.41
N LEU A 31 -9.88 -12.16 -19.53
CA LEU A 31 -9.63 -12.78 -20.82
C LEU A 31 -9.92 -14.27 -20.72
N SER A 32 -11.10 -14.63 -21.21
CA SER A 32 -11.48 -15.98 -21.57
C SER A 32 -10.65 -16.47 -22.76
N VAL A 33 -9.41 -16.91 -22.55
CA VAL A 33 -8.65 -17.69 -23.55
C VAL A 33 -7.63 -18.62 -22.85
N PRO A 34 -7.65 -19.94 -23.11
CA PRO A 34 -6.74 -20.88 -22.46
C PRO A 34 -5.38 -20.91 -23.15
N HIS A 35 -4.41 -20.07 -22.78
CA HIS A 35 -3.05 -20.18 -23.32
C HIS A 35 -1.94 -19.80 -22.33
N PHE A 36 -1.10 -20.79 -22.04
CA PHE A 36 0.29 -20.71 -21.61
C PHE A 36 1.04 -19.51 -22.21
N VAL A 37 1.82 -18.78 -21.42
CA VAL A 37 2.78 -17.79 -21.96
C VAL A 37 4.07 -18.54 -22.31
N PRO A 38 4.42 -18.74 -23.59
CA PRO A 38 5.68 -19.35 -23.99
C PRO A 38 6.75 -18.27 -23.83
N VAL A 39 7.54 -18.38 -22.78
CA VAL A 39 8.58 -17.40 -22.48
C VAL A 39 9.92 -17.83 -23.10
N GLY A 40 10.04 -19.08 -23.59
CA GLY A 40 11.14 -19.65 -24.39
C GLY A 40 10.78 -21.01 -25.02
N ARG A 41 11.72 -21.70 -25.71
CA ARG A 41 11.48 -23.05 -26.29
C ARG A 41 11.43 -24.18 -25.24
N ASP A 42 12.03 -23.98 -24.07
CA ASP A 42 12.22 -25.03 -23.04
C ASP A 42 11.59 -24.69 -21.67
N TYR A 43 10.73 -23.68 -21.59
CA TYR A 43 10.00 -23.34 -20.37
C TYR A 43 8.67 -22.62 -20.59
N THR A 44 7.76 -22.75 -19.61
CA THR A 44 6.39 -22.22 -19.67
C THR A 44 5.89 -21.82 -18.27
N ILE A 45 5.28 -20.64 -18.13
CA ILE A 45 4.58 -20.21 -16.92
C ILE A 45 3.11 -20.66 -17.01
N LEU A 46 2.61 -21.33 -15.98
CA LEU A 46 1.23 -21.83 -15.89
C LEU A 46 0.45 -20.89 -14.96
N GLY A 47 -0.52 -20.08 -15.42
CA GLY A 47 -1.03 -19.02 -14.54
C GLY A 47 -2.30 -18.22 -14.87
N ASP A 48 -3.27 -18.70 -15.65
CA ASP A 48 -4.55 -17.99 -15.87
C ASP A 48 -5.73 -18.47 -14.99
N GLN A 49 -5.49 -19.35 -14.01
CA GLN A 49 -6.54 -19.93 -13.13
C GLN A 49 -6.20 -19.92 -11.63
N VAL A 50 -5.05 -19.37 -11.21
CA VAL A 50 -4.64 -19.38 -9.80
C VAL A 50 -5.36 -18.25 -9.06
N GLN A 51 -6.29 -18.58 -8.16
CA GLN A 51 -6.88 -17.56 -7.27
C GLN A 51 -5.79 -16.91 -6.40
N ALA A 52 -5.87 -15.58 -6.26
CA ALA A 52 -4.92 -14.67 -5.61
C ALA A 52 -4.55 -14.96 -4.13
N GLU A 53 -5.01 -16.07 -3.55
CA GLU A 53 -4.69 -16.46 -2.17
C GLU A 53 -3.44 -17.35 -2.05
N THR A 54 -2.91 -17.88 -3.15
CA THR A 54 -1.70 -18.72 -3.13
C THR A 54 -0.55 -17.97 -3.80
N ARG A 55 0.42 -17.54 -3.00
CA ARG A 55 1.62 -16.77 -3.37
C ARG A 55 2.64 -17.58 -4.17
N CYS A 56 2.19 -18.50 -5.02
CA CYS A 56 3.00 -19.52 -5.65
C CYS A 56 3.14 -19.28 -7.16
N LEU A 57 4.37 -19.27 -7.69
CA LEU A 57 4.60 -19.37 -9.12
C LEU A 57 4.85 -20.82 -9.52
N VAL A 58 4.12 -21.29 -10.53
CA VAL A 58 4.40 -22.57 -11.20
C VAL A 58 5.12 -22.33 -12.52
N ALA A 59 6.32 -22.89 -12.65
CA ALA A 59 7.09 -22.83 -13.88
C ALA A 59 7.47 -24.24 -14.33
N ARG A 60 7.31 -24.52 -15.63
CA ARG A 60 7.94 -25.69 -16.25
C ARG A 60 9.28 -25.27 -16.81
N ILE A 61 10.40 -25.82 -16.34
CA ILE A 61 11.75 -25.49 -16.81
C ILE A 61 12.49 -26.78 -17.14
N ARG A 62 12.96 -26.91 -18.40
CA ARG A 62 13.63 -28.14 -18.90
C ARG A 62 12.79 -29.41 -18.68
N GLY A 63 11.47 -29.29 -18.75
CA GLY A 63 10.53 -30.38 -18.51
C GLY A 63 10.22 -30.66 -17.04
N MET A 64 10.91 -30.01 -16.09
CA MET A 64 10.60 -30.09 -14.65
C MET A 64 9.48 -29.13 -14.29
N THR A 65 8.55 -29.56 -13.44
CA THR A 65 7.55 -28.71 -12.79
C THR A 65 8.13 -28.15 -11.50
N ILE A 66 8.25 -26.83 -11.42
CA ILE A 66 8.87 -26.12 -10.31
C ILE A 66 7.84 -25.22 -9.63
N LEU A 67 7.76 -25.30 -8.31
CA LEU A 67 7.01 -24.38 -7.46
C LEU A 67 7.96 -23.40 -6.78
N PHE A 68 7.67 -22.11 -6.89
CA PHE A 68 8.30 -21.07 -6.07
C PHE A 68 7.31 -20.61 -5.00
N ASP A 69 7.73 -20.63 -3.73
CA ASP A 69 6.98 -20.12 -2.56
C ASP A 69 5.52 -20.56 -2.49
N PRO A 70 5.23 -21.82 -2.13
CA PRO A 70 3.89 -22.41 -2.20
C PRO A 70 2.81 -21.74 -1.32
N GLY A 71 3.16 -20.77 -0.49
CA GLY A 71 2.22 -19.92 0.22
C GLY A 71 1.82 -20.46 1.61
N PRO A 72 0.81 -19.84 2.24
CA PRO A 72 0.46 -20.12 3.63
C PRO A 72 -0.20 -21.48 3.80
N ALA A 73 -0.16 -22.01 5.02
CA ALA A 73 -0.92 -23.19 5.38
C ALA A 73 -2.43 -22.90 5.28
N PRO A 74 -3.26 -23.86 4.85
CA PRO A 74 -4.71 -23.70 4.93
C PRO A 74 -5.14 -23.51 6.37
N LEU A 75 -6.16 -22.66 6.59
CA LEU A 75 -6.80 -22.54 7.89
C LEU A 75 -7.43 -23.88 8.30
N PRO A 76 -7.49 -24.22 9.61
CA PRO A 76 -8.15 -25.44 10.06
C PRO A 76 -9.57 -25.58 9.51
N GLY A 77 -9.83 -26.67 8.78
CA GLY A 77 -11.13 -26.94 8.15
C GLY A 77 -11.41 -26.20 6.83
N ALA A 78 -10.48 -25.37 6.35
CA ALA A 78 -10.56 -24.73 5.05
C ALA A 78 -9.93 -25.59 3.94
N PRO A 79 -10.41 -25.51 2.68
CA PRO A 79 -9.77 -26.18 1.55
C PRO A 79 -8.35 -25.66 1.31
N ASN A 80 -7.46 -26.54 0.84
CA ASN A 80 -6.11 -26.16 0.44
C ASN A 80 -6.14 -25.60 -0.99
N ARG A 81 -6.28 -24.27 -1.10
CA ARG A 81 -6.39 -23.59 -2.39
C ARG A 81 -5.19 -23.80 -3.32
N LEU A 82 -3.99 -24.07 -2.78
CA LEU A 82 -2.83 -24.40 -3.62
C LEU A 82 -3.08 -25.69 -4.37
N LEU A 83 -3.61 -26.71 -3.69
CA LEU A 83 -3.90 -28.00 -4.31
C LEU A 83 -5.03 -27.90 -5.33
N GLU A 84 -6.08 -27.13 -5.02
CA GLU A 84 -7.16 -26.85 -5.96
C GLU A 84 -6.65 -26.11 -7.21
N ASN A 85 -5.76 -25.13 -7.03
CA ASN A 85 -5.15 -24.37 -8.12
C ASN A 85 -4.25 -25.25 -9.01
N LEU A 86 -3.47 -26.17 -8.41
CA LEU A 86 -2.66 -27.14 -9.14
C LEU A 86 -3.56 -28.10 -9.93
N GLU A 87 -4.61 -28.65 -9.30
CA GLU A 87 -5.56 -29.54 -9.95
C GLU A 87 -6.25 -28.86 -11.14
N ALA A 88 -6.63 -27.58 -10.99
CA ALA A 88 -7.26 -26.79 -12.04
C ALA A 88 -6.38 -26.64 -13.30
N ILE A 89 -5.05 -26.65 -13.16
CA ILE A 89 -4.10 -26.64 -14.28
C ILE A 89 -3.60 -28.04 -14.66
N GLY A 90 -4.23 -29.09 -14.11
CA GLY A 90 -3.95 -30.49 -14.41
C GLY A 90 -2.67 -31.03 -13.77
N LEU A 91 -2.24 -30.46 -12.65
CA LEU A 91 -1.09 -30.92 -11.86
C LEU A 91 -1.54 -31.49 -10.52
N ASN A 92 -0.96 -32.62 -10.14
CA ASN A 92 -1.06 -33.19 -8.81
C ASN A 92 0.19 -32.84 -7.99
N PRO A 93 0.14 -32.92 -6.65
CA PRO A 93 1.33 -32.73 -5.82
C PRO A 93 2.51 -33.64 -6.17
N ASP A 94 2.20 -34.83 -6.68
CA ASP A 94 3.19 -35.84 -7.10
C ASP A 94 3.90 -35.46 -8.41
N ASP A 95 3.34 -34.53 -9.19
CA ASP A 95 3.87 -34.05 -10.47
C ASP A 95 4.89 -32.91 -10.30
N VAL A 96 5.14 -32.47 -9.06
CA VAL A 96 6.09 -31.40 -8.72
C VAL A 96 7.48 -32.00 -8.55
N ASP A 97 8.44 -31.54 -9.35
CA ASP A 97 9.82 -32.02 -9.34
C ASP A 97 10.71 -31.22 -8.39
N LEU A 98 10.44 -29.92 -8.20
CA LEU A 98 11.25 -29.05 -7.36
C LEU A 98 10.39 -27.97 -6.66
N VAL A 99 10.66 -27.76 -5.38
CA VAL A 99 10.14 -26.64 -4.59
C VAL A 99 11.29 -25.72 -4.22
N VAL A 100 11.19 -24.46 -4.64
CA VAL A 100 12.13 -23.39 -4.30
C VAL A 100 11.53 -22.54 -3.19
N LEU A 101 12.21 -22.53 -2.04
CA LEU A 101 11.89 -21.73 -0.86
C LEU A 101 12.73 -20.48 -0.89
N SER A 102 12.17 -19.44 -1.51
CA SER A 102 12.85 -18.16 -1.69
C SER A 102 12.76 -17.31 -0.41
N GLN A 103 11.72 -17.52 0.41
CA GLN A 103 11.60 -17.00 1.78
C GLN A 103 11.13 -18.08 2.76
N LEU A 104 11.49 -17.93 4.04
CA LEU A 104 11.26 -18.93 5.09
C LEU A 104 10.26 -18.48 6.16
N HIS A 105 9.25 -17.68 5.80
CA HIS A 105 8.13 -17.39 6.70
C HIS A 105 6.93 -18.32 6.46
N SER A 106 6.07 -18.50 7.47
CA SER A 106 4.91 -19.41 7.43
C SER A 106 3.90 -19.06 6.36
N ILE A 107 3.92 -17.81 5.92
CA ILE A 107 3.06 -17.26 4.90
C ILE A 107 3.52 -17.62 3.47
N GLU A 108 4.74 -18.15 3.30
CA GLU A 108 5.27 -18.71 2.04
C GLU A 108 5.52 -20.23 2.09
N ALA A 109 5.72 -20.80 3.29
CA ALA A 109 6.11 -22.19 3.47
C ALA A 109 5.03 -23.08 4.13
N GLY A 110 3.90 -22.52 4.53
CA GLY A 110 2.90 -23.24 5.32
C GLY A 110 2.18 -24.35 4.56
N ALA A 111 2.02 -24.23 3.23
CA ALA A 111 1.41 -25.28 2.41
C ALA A 111 2.31 -26.51 2.20
N LEU A 112 3.56 -26.49 2.68
CA LEU A 112 4.54 -27.56 2.49
C LEU A 112 4.31 -28.78 3.37
N VAL A 113 3.58 -28.61 4.46
CA VAL A 113 3.29 -29.69 5.40
C VAL A 113 1.80 -29.94 5.40
N THR A 114 1.43 -31.18 5.13
CA THR A 114 0.08 -31.67 5.32
C THR A 114 -0.03 -32.30 6.71
N TYR A 115 -1.09 -31.97 7.44
CA TYR A 115 -1.41 -32.50 8.77
C TYR A 115 -2.71 -33.33 8.71
N PRO A 116 -2.65 -34.63 8.36
CA PRO A 116 -3.84 -35.46 8.34
C PRO A 116 -4.33 -35.76 9.76
N ASP A 117 -5.64 -35.78 9.97
CA ASP A 117 -6.24 -36.06 11.28
C ASP A 117 -5.73 -37.38 11.86
N GLY A 118 -5.14 -37.31 13.06
CA GLY A 118 -4.63 -38.46 13.79
C GLY A 118 -3.40 -39.15 13.18
N GLN A 119 -2.73 -38.53 12.20
CA GLN A 119 -1.50 -39.05 11.59
C GLN A 119 -0.32 -38.11 11.76
N ALA A 120 0.89 -38.63 11.54
CA ALA A 120 2.11 -37.82 11.54
C ALA A 120 2.09 -36.81 10.37
N PRO A 121 2.66 -35.61 10.55
CA PRO A 121 2.80 -34.64 9.48
C PRO A 121 3.69 -35.20 8.37
N ARG A 122 3.42 -34.78 7.12
CA ARG A 122 4.21 -35.17 5.95
C ARG A 122 4.33 -34.02 4.97
N LEU A 123 5.32 -34.09 4.09
CA LEU A 123 5.47 -33.13 3.00
C LEU A 123 4.29 -33.24 2.02
N THR A 124 3.77 -32.09 1.60
CA THR A 124 2.68 -31.99 0.64
C THR A 124 3.10 -32.44 -0.77
N PHE A 125 4.38 -32.26 -1.13
CA PHE A 125 4.96 -32.61 -2.43
C PHE A 125 5.99 -33.74 -2.27
N PRO A 126 5.56 -35.02 -2.21
CA PRO A 126 6.42 -36.12 -1.76
C PRO A 126 7.54 -36.48 -2.75
N ASN A 127 7.35 -36.19 -4.04
CA ASN A 127 8.32 -36.48 -5.09
C ASN A 127 9.28 -35.32 -5.37
N ALA A 128 8.98 -34.13 -4.86
CA ALA A 128 9.78 -32.95 -5.14
C ALA A 128 11.12 -32.97 -4.41
N ASP A 129 12.14 -32.45 -5.07
CA ASP A 129 13.31 -31.94 -4.38
C ASP A 129 12.99 -30.56 -3.77
N TYR A 130 13.77 -30.15 -2.79
CA TYR A 130 13.59 -28.89 -2.07
C TYR A 130 14.86 -28.07 -2.12
N MET A 131 14.74 -26.76 -2.33
CA MET A 131 15.87 -25.85 -2.46
C MET A 131 15.66 -24.59 -1.63
N MET A 132 16.69 -24.19 -0.88
CA MET A 132 16.69 -22.93 -0.13
C MET A 132 18.07 -22.25 -0.14
N ARG A 133 18.16 -21.04 0.39
CA ARG A 133 19.43 -20.33 0.57
C ARG A 133 20.39 -21.09 1.49
N CYS A 134 21.68 -21.12 1.13
CA CYS A 134 22.76 -21.59 2.00
C CYS A 134 23.19 -20.49 2.96
N PHE A 135 22.98 -20.67 4.26
CA PHE A 135 23.46 -19.73 5.27
C PHE A 135 24.99 -19.86 5.42
N ALA A 136 25.73 -18.79 5.13
CA ALA A 136 27.08 -18.62 5.66
C ALA A 136 26.96 -17.92 7.01
N ILE A 137 26.86 -18.68 8.09
CA ILE A 137 26.81 -18.11 9.45
C ILE A 137 28.21 -17.63 9.81
N ASN A 138 28.40 -16.32 9.95
CA ASN A 138 29.53 -15.78 10.69
C ASN A 138 29.16 -15.84 12.18
N GLU A 139 29.92 -16.58 13.00
CA GLU A 139 29.66 -16.75 14.45
C GLU A 139 29.53 -15.42 15.22
N ALA A 140 30.02 -14.31 14.64
CA ALA A 140 29.99 -12.98 15.25
C ALA A 140 28.61 -12.29 15.22
N GLU A 141 27.64 -12.75 14.43
CA GLU A 141 26.36 -12.04 14.21
C GLU A 141 25.16 -12.61 14.98
N LEU A 142 25.35 -13.68 15.78
CA LEU A 142 24.29 -14.28 16.59
C LEU A 142 24.17 -13.59 17.95
N GLN A 143 23.18 -12.70 18.06
CA GLN A 143 22.77 -12.10 19.35
C GLN A 143 21.70 -12.92 20.11
N TYR A 144 21.34 -14.10 19.61
CA TYR A 144 20.31 -14.98 20.17
C TYR A 144 20.85 -16.40 20.43
N ASP A 145 20.56 -16.95 21.61
CA ASP A 145 20.95 -18.29 22.10
C ASP A 145 20.20 -19.46 21.39
N ILE A 146 19.66 -19.24 20.20
CA ILE A 146 18.91 -20.25 19.43
C ILE A 146 19.82 -20.73 18.28
N PRO A 147 19.95 -22.05 18.03
CA PRO A 147 20.70 -22.56 16.89
C PRO A 147 20.22 -21.88 15.58
N PRO A 148 21.11 -21.44 14.69
CA PRO A 148 20.74 -20.68 13.49
C PRO A 148 19.72 -21.42 12.59
N GLU A 149 19.81 -22.74 12.57
CA GLU A 149 18.90 -23.65 11.88
C GLU A 149 17.49 -23.74 12.49
N GLU A 150 17.33 -23.40 13.78
CA GLU A 150 16.05 -23.34 14.49
C GLU A 150 15.44 -21.94 14.53
N ALA A 151 16.24 -20.89 14.32
CA ALA A 151 15.81 -19.50 14.45
C ALA A 151 14.89 -19.01 13.31
N PHE A 152 15.01 -19.57 12.09
CA PHE A 152 14.32 -19.08 10.89
C PHE A 152 13.22 -20.02 10.35
N LEU A 153 13.21 -21.30 10.74
CA LEU A 153 12.14 -22.27 10.44
C LEU A 153 10.98 -22.41 11.45
N PRO A 154 10.89 -21.70 12.60
CA PRO A 154 9.94 -22.06 13.67
C PRO A 154 8.47 -21.74 13.34
N THR A 155 8.19 -21.22 12.14
CA THR A 155 6.84 -20.77 11.76
C THR A 155 5.97 -21.87 11.13
N VAL A 156 6.56 -22.98 10.62
CA VAL A 156 5.81 -24.15 10.09
C VAL A 156 6.17 -25.41 10.88
N PRO A 157 5.30 -25.87 11.80
CA PRO A 157 5.61 -26.98 12.71
C PRO A 157 6.04 -28.27 11.99
N GLY A 158 7.27 -28.75 12.26
CA GLY A 158 7.78 -30.03 11.75
C GLY A 158 8.38 -29.99 10.34
N LEU A 159 8.31 -28.86 9.62
CA LEU A 159 8.86 -28.74 8.26
C LEU A 159 10.35 -29.04 8.20
N PHE A 160 11.16 -28.41 9.06
CA PHE A 160 12.61 -28.64 9.06
C PHE A 160 12.95 -30.11 9.29
N SER A 161 12.32 -30.74 10.30
CA SER A 161 12.56 -32.15 10.61
C SER A 161 12.24 -33.05 9.41
N LEU A 162 11.13 -32.80 8.71
CA LEU A 162 10.79 -33.53 7.49
C LEU A 162 11.85 -33.33 6.40
N LEU A 163 12.27 -32.09 6.14
CA LEU A 163 13.27 -31.79 5.12
C LEU A 163 14.65 -32.40 5.45
N SER A 164 15.08 -32.36 6.71
CA SER A 164 16.35 -32.94 7.16
C SER A 164 16.43 -34.45 6.96
N THR A 165 15.29 -35.16 7.04
CA THR A 165 15.27 -36.62 6.82
C THR A 165 15.49 -37.04 5.36
N MET A 166 15.35 -36.11 4.40
CA MET A 166 15.51 -36.41 2.97
C MET A 166 16.97 -36.50 2.52
N GLY A 167 17.90 -35.91 3.30
CA GLY A 167 19.31 -35.85 2.96
C GLY A 167 19.64 -34.87 1.83
N ARG A 168 20.94 -34.64 1.60
CA ARG A 168 21.48 -33.67 0.61
C ARG A 168 21.24 -34.07 -0.85
N GLU A 169 20.73 -35.27 -1.11
CA GLU A 169 20.39 -35.74 -2.45
C GLU A 169 19.09 -35.10 -2.97
N ARG A 170 18.17 -34.74 -2.05
CA ARG A 170 16.86 -34.16 -2.36
C ARG A 170 16.60 -32.81 -1.67
N PHE A 171 17.47 -32.40 -0.76
CA PHE A 171 17.42 -31.10 -0.11
C PHE A 171 18.69 -30.29 -0.41
N HIS A 172 18.53 -29.30 -1.27
CA HIS A 172 19.58 -28.52 -1.92
C HIS A 172 19.70 -27.12 -1.32
N PHE A 173 20.91 -26.56 -1.40
CA PHE A 173 21.19 -25.21 -0.93
C PHE A 173 21.82 -24.38 -2.04
N VAL A 174 21.35 -23.14 -2.20
CA VAL A 174 21.91 -22.17 -3.15
C VAL A 174 22.96 -21.34 -2.43
N ASP A 175 24.19 -21.40 -2.93
CA ASP A 175 25.31 -20.63 -2.40
C ASP A 175 25.23 -19.15 -2.83
N GLU A 176 25.45 -18.25 -1.86
CA GLU A 176 25.34 -16.81 -2.05
C GLU A 176 26.41 -16.23 -2.98
N ILE A 177 27.59 -16.85 -3.01
CA ILE A 177 28.73 -16.38 -3.81
C ILE A 177 28.43 -16.56 -5.30
N SER A 178 27.86 -17.71 -5.64
CA SER A 178 27.53 -18.04 -7.02
C SER A 178 26.15 -17.54 -7.45
N GLY A 179 25.15 -17.56 -6.55
CA GLY A 179 23.74 -17.33 -6.91
C GLY A 179 23.21 -18.30 -7.96
N ILE A 180 23.84 -19.46 -8.08
CA ILE A 180 23.57 -20.42 -9.14
C ILE A 180 23.11 -21.74 -8.52
N ALA A 181 21.94 -22.20 -8.93
CA ALA A 181 21.53 -23.59 -8.75
C ALA A 181 21.89 -24.39 -10.02
N PRO A 182 22.79 -25.39 -9.96
CA PRO A 182 23.22 -26.13 -11.15
C PRO A 182 22.10 -26.78 -11.95
N SER A 183 21.02 -27.23 -11.27
CA SER A 183 19.84 -27.82 -11.91
C SER A 183 19.01 -26.81 -12.72
N LEU A 184 19.09 -25.52 -12.37
CA LEU A 184 18.29 -24.44 -12.97
C LEU A 184 19.09 -23.51 -13.87
N TYR A 185 20.41 -23.51 -13.79
CA TYR A 185 21.27 -22.69 -14.64
C TYR A 185 21.21 -23.11 -16.12
N PRO A 186 21.25 -22.17 -17.09
CA PRO A 186 21.31 -20.71 -16.94
C PRO A 186 19.94 -20.01 -16.84
N TYR A 187 18.85 -20.78 -16.69
CA TYR A 187 17.47 -20.29 -16.78
C TYR A 187 17.02 -19.57 -15.50
N VAL A 188 17.48 -20.03 -14.33
CA VAL A 188 17.23 -19.36 -13.06
C VAL A 188 18.55 -19.09 -12.35
N THR A 189 18.72 -17.86 -11.90
CA THR A 189 19.76 -17.42 -10.97
C THR A 189 19.11 -16.84 -9.72
N PHE A 190 19.86 -16.63 -8.65
CA PHE A 190 19.35 -16.10 -7.39
C PHE A 190 20.13 -14.86 -7.00
N ARG A 191 19.41 -13.80 -6.61
CA ARG A 191 19.97 -12.58 -6.03
C ARG A 191 19.71 -12.61 -4.52
N PHE A 192 20.60 -12.02 -3.73
CA PHE A 192 20.49 -12.01 -2.27
C PHE A 192 20.46 -10.55 -1.78
N PRO A 193 19.49 -10.18 -0.93
CA PRO A 193 19.44 -8.84 -0.35
C PRO A 193 20.63 -8.60 0.58
N LYS A 194 21.17 -7.36 0.57
CA LYS A 194 22.33 -6.95 1.38
C LYS A 194 22.01 -6.71 2.87
N ALA A 195 20.73 -6.63 3.28
CA ALA A 195 20.35 -6.31 4.67
C ALA A 195 18.98 -6.89 5.09
N HIS A 196 18.82 -7.03 6.42
CA HIS A 196 17.65 -7.37 7.26
C HIS A 196 16.84 -8.65 7.01
N ASP A 197 16.84 -9.24 5.81
CA ASP A 197 16.17 -10.53 5.57
C ASP A 197 17.21 -11.64 5.36
N MET A 198 17.73 -12.13 6.47
CA MET A 198 18.84 -13.10 6.53
C MET A 198 18.49 -14.48 5.93
N GLY A 199 17.21 -14.72 5.59
CA GLY A 199 16.72 -15.98 4.98
C GLY A 199 16.25 -15.87 3.54
N ALA A 200 16.10 -14.66 2.99
CA ALA A 200 15.53 -14.46 1.66
C ALA A 200 16.54 -14.65 0.52
N MET A 201 16.06 -15.16 -0.61
CA MET A 201 16.72 -15.11 -1.92
C MET A 201 15.68 -14.77 -3.00
N THR A 202 16.04 -13.97 -3.99
CA THR A 202 15.15 -13.58 -5.10
C THR A 202 15.50 -14.43 -6.32
N PRO A 203 14.63 -15.36 -6.76
CA PRO A 203 14.82 -16.08 -8.00
C PRO A 203 14.70 -15.12 -9.18
N VAL A 204 15.61 -15.23 -10.14
CA VAL A 204 15.65 -14.45 -11.38
C VAL A 204 15.60 -15.42 -12.56
N ILE A 205 14.45 -15.48 -13.21
CA ILE A 205 14.16 -16.33 -14.34
C ILE A 205 14.48 -15.57 -15.63
N LYS A 206 15.40 -16.09 -16.45
CA LYS A 206 15.69 -15.52 -17.76
C LYS A 206 14.53 -15.75 -18.71
N THR A 207 14.04 -14.68 -19.31
CA THR A 207 12.95 -14.67 -20.29
C THR A 207 13.45 -14.42 -21.71
N LEU A 208 12.67 -14.72 -22.77
CA LEU A 208 13.00 -14.26 -24.14
C LEU A 208 13.09 -12.73 -24.27
N ASN A 209 12.44 -11.98 -23.37
CA ASN A 209 12.28 -10.53 -23.43
C ASN A 209 13.09 -9.77 -22.36
N GLY A 210 13.89 -10.44 -21.54
CA GLY A 210 14.57 -9.82 -20.38
C GLY A 210 14.69 -10.77 -19.18
N GLU A 211 14.77 -10.23 -17.97
CA GLU A 211 14.83 -11.03 -16.72
C GLU A 211 13.55 -10.84 -15.88
N LEU A 212 13.00 -11.94 -15.38
CA LEU A 212 11.89 -11.94 -14.42
C LEU A 212 12.44 -12.20 -13.02
N SER A 213 12.42 -11.22 -12.13
CA SER A 213 12.61 -11.47 -10.70
C SER A 213 11.31 -11.97 -10.07
N LEU A 214 11.42 -12.88 -9.13
CA LEU A 214 10.33 -13.30 -8.25
C LEU A 214 10.56 -12.63 -6.91
N GLU A 215 10.05 -11.41 -6.77
CA GLU A 215 10.09 -10.68 -5.51
C GLU A 215 8.85 -11.06 -4.70
N THR A 216 9.03 -11.86 -3.67
CA THR A 216 8.07 -12.00 -2.58
C THR A 216 8.28 -10.82 -1.64
N ALA A 217 7.29 -9.96 -1.52
CA ALA A 217 7.42 -8.75 -0.72
C ALA A 217 7.12 -9.07 0.75
N SER A 218 8.15 -9.07 1.61
CA SER A 218 8.05 -9.37 3.06
C SER A 218 7.42 -8.23 3.88
N LEU A 219 6.23 -7.77 3.47
CA LEU A 219 5.32 -7.15 4.43
C LEU A 219 4.42 -8.28 4.93
N GLY A 220 4.67 -8.76 6.15
CA GLY A 220 3.77 -9.70 6.82
C GLY A 220 2.32 -9.15 6.86
N PRO A 221 1.31 -10.00 7.04
CA PRO A 221 -0.09 -9.56 7.09
C PRO A 221 -0.24 -8.47 8.17
N ARG A 222 -0.58 -7.26 7.74
CA ARG A 222 -0.83 -6.12 8.63
C ARG A 222 -2.31 -5.82 8.72
N THR A 223 -2.76 -5.38 9.88
CA THR A 223 -4.15 -5.06 10.14
C THR A 223 -4.35 -3.55 10.08
N VAL A 224 -5.31 -3.10 9.28
CA VAL A 224 -5.76 -1.71 9.24
C VAL A 224 -7.14 -1.58 9.85
N GLU A 225 -7.42 -0.42 10.42
CA GLU A 225 -8.76 -0.08 10.91
C GLU A 225 -9.50 0.74 9.85
N ILE A 226 -10.57 0.15 9.29
CA ILE A 226 -11.42 0.81 8.30
C ILE A 226 -12.67 1.35 9.02
N GLN A 227 -12.88 2.65 8.90
CA GLN A 227 -14.11 3.32 9.31
C GLN A 227 -15.10 3.33 8.16
N THR A 228 -16.38 3.12 8.44
CA THR A 228 -17.45 3.11 7.43
C THR A 228 -18.62 3.96 7.87
N LEU A 229 -19.24 4.65 6.90
CA LEU A 229 -20.44 5.45 7.09
C LEU A 229 -21.42 5.15 5.96
N ASP A 230 -22.61 4.64 6.31
CA ASP A 230 -23.67 4.32 5.37
C ASP A 230 -24.88 5.24 5.56
N THR A 231 -25.09 6.15 4.61
CA THR A 231 -26.29 6.99 4.55
C THR A 231 -27.27 6.43 3.50
N PRO A 232 -28.52 6.91 3.44
CA PRO A 232 -29.44 6.53 2.36
C PRO A 232 -28.90 6.86 0.95
N ALA A 233 -28.05 7.87 0.82
CA ALA A 233 -27.52 8.33 -0.46
C ALA A 233 -26.06 7.91 -0.74
N HIS A 234 -25.31 7.46 0.27
CA HIS A 234 -23.88 7.20 0.14
C HIS A 234 -23.43 5.99 0.95
N SER A 235 -22.45 5.25 0.43
CA SER A 235 -21.60 4.32 1.18
C SER A 235 -20.18 4.86 1.18
N VAL A 236 -19.59 4.99 2.36
CA VAL A 236 -18.27 5.59 2.56
C VAL A 236 -17.40 4.67 3.39
N ALA A 237 -16.12 4.56 3.01
CA ALA A 237 -15.10 3.94 3.82
C ALA A 237 -13.88 4.87 3.94
N SER A 238 -13.20 4.84 5.07
CA SER A 238 -11.95 5.57 5.34
C SER A 238 -10.93 4.65 5.99
N VAL A 239 -9.66 4.80 5.63
CA VAL A 239 -8.51 4.18 6.31
C VAL A 239 -7.42 5.23 6.50
N SER A 240 -6.67 5.11 7.58
CA SER A 240 -5.45 5.86 7.80
C SER A 240 -4.41 4.90 8.36
N ASP A 241 -3.21 4.95 7.81
CA ASP A 241 -2.11 4.07 8.14
C ASP A 241 -0.80 4.87 8.25
N ILE A 242 0.01 4.52 9.24
CA ILE A 242 1.24 5.27 9.56
C ILE A 242 2.33 5.09 8.50
N GLY A 243 2.23 4.05 7.67
CA GLY A 243 3.22 3.72 6.66
C GLY A 243 4.60 3.47 7.28
N GLY A 244 5.61 4.15 6.74
CA GLY A 244 7.01 4.03 7.16
C GLY A 244 7.46 5.10 8.13
N ARG A 245 6.57 6.00 8.56
CA ARG A 245 6.87 7.11 9.46
C ARG A 245 6.82 6.68 10.93
N ASP A 246 7.49 7.44 11.80
CA ASP A 246 7.45 7.24 13.26
C ASP A 246 6.14 7.75 13.89
N THR A 247 5.48 8.72 13.24
CA THR A 247 4.27 9.38 13.73
C THR A 247 3.21 9.46 12.64
N GLN A 248 1.94 9.31 13.03
CA GLN A 248 0.80 9.59 12.17
C GLN A 248 0.45 11.09 12.25
N GLN A 249 0.66 11.81 11.14
CA GLN A 249 0.33 13.22 10.96
C GLN A 249 -0.78 13.42 9.91
N ASP A 250 -1.27 12.37 9.26
CA ASP A 250 -2.57 12.41 8.59
C ASP A 250 -3.71 12.31 9.59
N ALA A 251 -4.81 12.95 9.23
CA ALA A 251 -6.10 12.76 9.88
C ALA A 251 -7.22 12.68 8.83
N SER A 252 -8.26 11.92 9.15
CA SER A 252 -9.49 11.90 8.37
C SER A 252 -10.74 11.93 9.25
N LEU A 253 -11.83 12.42 8.68
CA LEU A 253 -13.14 12.39 9.31
C LEU A 253 -14.23 12.18 8.27
N ILE A 254 -15.12 11.23 8.53
CA ILE A 254 -16.36 11.00 7.77
C ILE A 254 -17.56 11.23 8.68
N THR A 255 -18.46 12.13 8.29
CA THR A 255 -19.66 12.46 9.08
C THR A 255 -20.80 12.98 8.22
N THR A 256 -21.97 13.14 8.83
CA THR A 256 -23.11 13.90 8.27
C THR A 256 -23.13 15.30 8.85
N GLY A 257 -23.57 16.29 8.08
CA GLY A 257 -23.72 17.67 8.55
C GLY A 257 -25.14 18.00 9.01
N ASP A 258 -25.33 19.26 9.39
CA ASP A 258 -26.64 19.84 9.69
C ASP A 258 -27.36 20.32 8.41
N GLY A 259 -28.67 20.53 8.52
CA GLY A 259 -29.49 21.07 7.44
C GLY A 259 -29.49 20.18 6.20
N ASP A 260 -29.12 20.76 5.05
CA ASP A 260 -29.10 20.07 3.76
C ASP A 260 -27.75 19.37 3.45
N ILE A 261 -26.83 19.32 4.42
CA ILE A 261 -25.50 18.71 4.24
C ILE A 261 -25.57 17.23 4.59
N SER A 262 -25.59 16.39 3.55
CA SER A 262 -25.79 14.94 3.70
C SER A 262 -24.51 14.14 3.95
N LEU A 263 -23.35 14.68 3.59
CA LEU A 263 -22.05 14.04 3.79
C LEU A 263 -20.94 15.10 3.89
N ILE A 264 -20.02 14.88 4.82
CA ILE A 264 -18.75 15.59 4.93
C ILE A 264 -17.67 14.50 5.08
N ALA A 265 -16.74 14.45 4.13
CA ALA A 265 -15.54 13.62 4.19
C ALA A 265 -14.32 14.53 4.06
N VAL A 266 -13.36 14.41 4.98
CA VAL A 266 -12.21 15.32 5.06
C VAL A 266 -10.95 14.50 5.31
N ILE A 267 -9.89 14.83 4.60
CA ILE A 267 -8.51 14.43 4.87
C ILE A 267 -7.69 15.70 5.12
N ALA A 268 -6.81 15.65 6.11
CA ALA A 268 -5.77 16.65 6.32
C ALA A 268 -4.44 15.92 6.55
N ASP A 269 -3.45 16.28 5.76
CA ASP A 269 -2.10 15.72 5.80
C ASP A 269 -1.18 16.77 6.45
N GLY A 270 -0.61 16.39 7.60
CA GLY A 270 0.16 17.27 8.46
C GLY A 270 1.65 17.20 8.18
N HIS A 271 2.31 18.35 8.09
CA HIS A 271 3.76 18.43 7.88
C HIS A 271 4.46 19.27 8.94
N GLY A 272 5.76 19.01 9.09
CA GLY A 272 6.63 19.67 10.05
C GLY A 272 6.36 19.24 11.51
N PRO A 273 7.14 19.79 12.47
CA PRO A 273 6.98 19.48 13.89
C PRO A 273 5.55 19.67 14.43
N ALA A 274 4.80 20.64 13.87
CA ALA A 274 3.41 20.91 14.26
C ALA A 274 2.36 20.17 13.39
N GLY A 275 2.76 19.18 12.57
CA GLY A 275 1.88 18.48 11.63
C GLY A 275 0.69 17.77 12.26
N GLY A 276 0.76 17.40 13.54
CA GLY A 276 -0.40 16.84 14.28
C GLY A 276 -1.62 17.77 14.37
N ILE A 277 -1.50 19.02 13.90
CA ILE A 277 -2.63 19.95 13.72
C ILE A 277 -3.68 19.45 12.72
N SER A 278 -3.34 18.51 11.82
CA SER A 278 -4.27 17.84 10.91
C SER A 278 -5.50 17.29 11.62
N GLN A 279 -5.32 16.66 12.80
CA GLN A 279 -6.39 16.15 13.64
C GLN A 279 -7.36 17.26 14.05
N ARG A 280 -6.83 18.43 14.42
CA ARG A 280 -7.64 19.59 14.79
C ARG A 280 -8.41 20.13 13.59
N VAL A 281 -7.81 20.11 12.40
CA VAL A 281 -8.45 20.56 11.17
C VAL A 281 -9.66 19.70 10.81
N VAL A 282 -9.53 18.37 10.82
CA VAL A 282 -10.65 17.49 10.46
C VAL A 282 -11.79 17.55 11.49
N GLU A 283 -11.47 17.78 12.78
CA GLU A 283 -12.48 17.91 13.84
C GLU A 283 -13.25 19.23 13.80
N GLU A 284 -12.59 20.33 13.43
CA GLU A 284 -13.17 21.67 13.48
C GLU A 284 -13.85 22.08 12.17
N PHE A 285 -13.42 21.53 11.03
CA PHE A 285 -14.00 21.85 9.73
C PHE A 285 -15.53 21.63 9.68
N PRO A 286 -16.10 20.47 10.10
CA PRO A 286 -17.55 20.26 10.06
C PRO A 286 -18.32 21.21 10.98
N LYS A 287 -17.77 21.53 12.16
CA LYS A 287 -18.39 22.43 13.15
C LYS A 287 -18.48 23.86 12.58
N ILE A 288 -17.36 24.36 12.06
CA ILE A 288 -17.29 25.68 11.43
C ILE A 288 -18.16 25.75 10.18
N LEU A 289 -18.21 24.67 9.39
CA LEU A 289 -19.10 24.61 8.23
C LEU A 289 -20.56 24.75 8.65
N GLY A 290 -21.00 24.04 9.70
CA GLY A 290 -22.36 24.17 10.24
C GLY A 290 -22.69 25.58 10.73
N GLU A 291 -21.79 26.20 11.50
CA GLU A 291 -21.94 27.57 12.00
C GLU A 291 -22.06 28.58 10.84
N VAL A 292 -21.11 28.53 9.89
CA VAL A 292 -21.09 29.46 8.74
C VAL A 292 -22.30 29.22 7.84
N TYR A 293 -22.70 27.96 7.62
CA TYR A 293 -23.89 27.63 6.83
C TYR A 293 -25.16 28.27 7.40
N GLU A 294 -25.35 28.22 8.73
CA GLU A 294 -26.53 28.85 9.34
C GLU A 294 -26.44 30.38 9.34
N GLU A 295 -25.27 30.95 9.60
CA GLU A 295 -25.04 32.40 9.52
C GLU A 295 -25.26 32.96 8.10
N TRP A 296 -24.86 32.20 7.07
CA TRP A 296 -24.85 32.64 5.67
C TRP A 296 -25.96 31.98 4.85
N LYS A 297 -27.02 31.50 5.51
CA LYS A 297 -28.14 30.82 4.86
C LYS A 297 -28.67 31.60 3.66
N GLY A 298 -28.85 30.91 2.53
CA GLY A 298 -29.31 31.50 1.27
C GLY A 298 -28.21 32.11 0.39
N HIS A 299 -26.96 32.16 0.84
CA HIS A 299 -25.83 32.49 -0.03
C HIS A 299 -25.42 31.30 -0.92
N ASP A 300 -24.66 31.62 -1.96
CA ASP A 300 -23.98 30.63 -2.80
C ASP A 300 -23.11 29.69 -1.95
N PHE A 301 -23.26 28.38 -2.13
CA PHE A 301 -22.63 27.39 -1.26
C PHE A 301 -21.10 27.41 -1.38
N SER A 302 -20.55 27.70 -2.55
CA SER A 302 -19.10 27.86 -2.73
C SER A 302 -18.56 29.06 -1.93
N LYS A 303 -19.34 30.13 -1.76
CA LYS A 303 -18.99 31.24 -0.85
C LYS A 303 -19.03 30.82 0.62
N ILE A 304 -20.00 30.00 1.01
CA ILE A 304 -20.09 29.42 2.36
C ILE A 304 -18.85 28.59 2.64
N LEU A 305 -18.50 27.64 1.77
CA LEU A 305 -17.31 26.80 1.89
C LEU A 305 -16.02 27.64 2.01
N ARG A 306 -15.86 28.67 1.17
CA ARG A 306 -14.70 29.58 1.24
C ARG A 306 -14.64 30.34 2.56
N ALA A 307 -15.79 30.80 3.08
CA ALA A 307 -15.86 31.46 4.37
C ALA A 307 -15.55 30.51 5.53
N SER A 308 -15.98 29.24 5.44
CA SER A 308 -15.66 28.19 6.40
C SER A 308 -14.16 27.91 6.46
N VAL A 309 -13.49 27.74 5.31
CA VAL A 309 -12.02 27.57 5.27
C VAL A 309 -11.30 28.79 5.83
N ARG A 310 -11.73 30.01 5.51
CA ARG A 310 -11.14 31.24 6.08
C ARG A 310 -11.26 31.27 7.61
N ARG A 311 -12.42 30.89 8.16
CA ARG A 311 -12.66 30.85 9.61
C ARG A 311 -11.83 29.74 10.28
N LEU A 312 -11.77 28.56 9.66
CA LEU A 312 -10.93 27.45 10.09
C LEU A 312 -9.45 27.87 10.14
N GLN A 313 -8.94 28.45 9.05
CA GLN A 313 -7.58 28.94 8.97
C GLN A 313 -7.25 29.90 10.12
N GLY A 314 -8.08 30.92 10.35
CA GLY A 314 -7.87 31.88 11.42
C GLY A 314 -7.87 31.25 12.82
N LYS A 315 -8.71 30.23 13.04
CA LYS A 315 -8.76 29.48 14.30
C LYS A 315 -7.48 28.67 14.51
N ILE A 316 -7.10 27.88 13.51
CA ILE A 316 -5.92 26.99 13.59
C ILE A 316 -4.64 27.80 13.75
N THR A 317 -4.43 28.86 12.96
CA THR A 317 -3.28 29.75 13.13
C THR A 317 -3.22 30.35 14.53
N ARG A 318 -4.35 30.77 15.10
CA ARG A 318 -4.38 31.30 16.47
C ARG A 318 -4.01 30.24 17.49
N GLU A 319 -4.56 29.02 17.38
CA GLU A 319 -4.24 27.93 18.30
C GLU A 319 -2.74 27.59 18.26
N MET A 320 -2.15 27.49 17.06
CA MET A 320 -0.71 27.22 16.91
C MET A 320 0.18 28.35 17.43
N MET A 321 -0.23 29.60 17.28
CA MET A 321 0.48 30.74 17.88
C MET A 321 0.51 30.69 19.41
N LEU A 322 -0.51 30.08 20.04
CA LEU A 322 -0.69 29.98 21.48
C LEU A 322 -0.14 28.67 22.09
N ALA A 323 0.14 27.65 21.27
CA ALA A 323 0.49 26.31 21.73
C ALA A 323 1.90 26.18 22.37
N GLY A 324 2.74 27.22 22.30
CA GLY A 324 4.03 27.25 23.00
C GLY A 324 4.92 28.44 22.65
N GLU A 325 5.95 28.67 23.47
CA GLU A 325 7.07 29.56 23.17
C GLU A 325 8.16 28.76 22.44
N GLY A 326 8.30 28.94 21.12
CA GLY A 326 9.33 28.28 20.32
C GLY A 326 9.00 28.24 18.83
N GLU A 327 10.02 28.19 17.97
CA GLU A 327 9.83 28.07 16.51
C GLU A 327 9.17 26.74 16.14
N GLU A 328 9.52 25.62 16.80
CA GLU A 328 8.99 24.28 16.51
C GLU A 328 7.45 24.19 16.59
N ALA A 329 6.83 24.78 17.63
CA ALA A 329 5.37 24.75 17.79
C ALA A 329 4.60 25.55 16.70
N ARG A 330 5.31 26.41 15.95
CA ARG A 330 4.77 27.23 14.86
C ARG A 330 5.29 26.80 13.49
N ASN A 331 6.11 25.75 13.48
CA ASN A 331 6.78 25.22 12.32
C ASN A 331 6.05 23.95 11.86
N GLY A 332 5.31 24.08 10.76
CA GLY A 332 4.39 23.05 10.29
C GLY A 332 2.99 23.59 10.03
N GLY A 333 2.18 22.75 9.42
CA GLY A 333 0.82 23.05 8.98
C GLY A 333 0.19 21.77 8.45
N CYS A 334 -0.90 21.90 7.69
CA CYS A 334 -1.52 20.74 7.05
C CYS A 334 -2.26 21.10 5.77
N THR A 335 -2.51 20.10 4.93
CA THR A 335 -3.42 20.19 3.78
C THR A 335 -4.89 20.22 4.25
N LEU A 336 -5.80 20.45 3.30
CA LEU A 336 -7.23 20.21 3.46
C LEU A 336 -7.77 19.69 2.14
N GLU A 337 -8.21 18.43 2.14
CA GLU A 337 -8.95 17.83 1.04
C GLU A 337 -10.31 17.38 1.56
N ALA A 338 -11.39 18.01 1.09
CA ALA A 338 -12.73 17.71 1.56
C ALA A 338 -13.74 17.51 0.43
N LEU A 339 -14.66 16.58 0.67
CA LEU A 339 -15.89 16.39 -0.09
C LEU A 339 -17.08 16.75 0.79
N VAL A 340 -17.88 17.70 0.33
CA VAL A 340 -19.12 18.12 1.00
C VAL A 340 -20.30 17.92 0.05
N VAL A 341 -21.29 17.14 0.48
CA VAL A 341 -22.51 16.89 -0.31
C VAL A 341 -23.67 17.70 0.26
N TRP A 342 -24.08 18.74 -0.45
CA TRP A 342 -25.14 19.68 -0.08
C TRP A 342 -26.29 19.64 -1.07
N LYS A 343 -27.51 19.38 -0.62
CA LYS A 343 -28.71 19.23 -1.47
C LYS A 343 -28.52 18.25 -2.64
N GLY A 344 -27.70 17.21 -2.44
CA GLY A 344 -27.35 16.23 -3.47
C GLY A 344 -26.27 16.67 -4.46
N HIS A 345 -25.73 17.89 -4.34
CA HIS A 345 -24.59 18.37 -5.11
C HIS A 345 -23.29 18.14 -4.34
N SER A 346 -22.28 17.60 -5.01
CA SER A 346 -20.97 17.32 -4.43
C SER A 346 -20.01 18.47 -4.67
N TYR A 347 -19.30 18.91 -3.64
CA TYR A 347 -18.30 19.97 -3.72
C TYR A 347 -16.96 19.48 -3.18
N ASN A 348 -15.90 19.68 -3.96
CA ASN A 348 -14.53 19.55 -3.52
C ASN A 348 -14.02 20.86 -2.94
N VAL A 349 -13.28 20.78 -1.83
CA VAL A 349 -12.56 21.89 -1.19
C VAL A 349 -11.12 21.45 -1.00
N HIS A 350 -10.18 22.14 -1.67
CA HIS A 350 -8.79 21.68 -1.80
C HIS A 350 -7.79 22.77 -1.39
N VAL A 351 -6.83 22.40 -0.53
CA VAL A 351 -5.63 23.16 -0.12
C VAL A 351 -4.49 22.17 0.09
N GLY A 352 -3.35 22.36 -0.58
CA GLY A 352 -2.20 21.43 -0.48
C GLY A 352 -2.13 20.47 -1.67
N ASP A 353 -1.64 19.26 -1.44
CA ASP A 353 -1.34 18.23 -2.45
C ASP A 353 -1.92 16.85 -2.12
N SER A 354 -2.72 16.76 -1.05
CA SER A 354 -3.73 15.71 -0.92
C SER A 354 -4.72 15.82 -2.08
N ARG A 355 -5.15 14.69 -2.64
CA ARG A 355 -5.88 14.65 -3.91
C ARG A 355 -7.28 14.10 -3.76
N SER A 356 -8.16 14.52 -4.66
CA SER A 356 -9.39 13.80 -4.97
C SER A 356 -9.46 13.39 -6.42
N TYR A 357 -10.07 12.22 -6.61
CA TYR A 357 -10.28 11.60 -7.89
C TYR A 357 -11.76 11.29 -8.08
N ARG A 358 -12.24 11.40 -9.31
CA ARG A 358 -13.54 10.89 -9.73
C ARG A 358 -13.37 9.81 -10.78
N LEU A 359 -14.21 8.79 -10.72
CA LEU A 359 -14.37 7.87 -11.84
C LEU A 359 -15.31 8.52 -12.87
N SER A 360 -14.92 8.48 -14.15
CA SER A 360 -15.74 8.95 -15.27
C SER A 360 -17.11 8.26 -15.27
N THR A 361 -18.12 8.91 -15.86
CA THR A 361 -19.46 8.30 -15.97
C THR A 361 -19.46 7.00 -16.78
N SER A 362 -18.52 6.85 -17.73
CA SER A 362 -18.27 5.62 -18.49
C SER A 362 -17.58 4.52 -17.68
N GLY A 363 -16.94 4.85 -16.56
CA GLY A 363 -16.19 3.90 -15.72
C GLY A 363 -14.80 3.54 -16.25
N ASP A 364 -14.36 4.20 -17.32
CA ASP A 364 -13.16 3.85 -18.09
C ASP A 364 -11.93 4.69 -17.74
N ARG A 365 -12.10 5.78 -16.99
CA ARG A 365 -11.01 6.69 -16.63
C ARG A 365 -11.22 7.29 -15.24
N VAL A 366 -10.15 7.35 -14.46
CA VAL A 366 -10.08 8.19 -13.27
C VAL A 366 -9.58 9.59 -13.63
N GLU A 367 -10.15 10.63 -13.02
CA GLU A 367 -9.76 12.02 -13.24
C GLU A 367 -9.49 12.70 -11.90
N GLN A 368 -8.31 13.27 -11.73
CA GLN A 368 -8.01 14.15 -10.61
C GLN A 368 -8.88 15.42 -10.70
N ILE A 369 -9.48 15.83 -9.58
CA ILE A 369 -10.46 16.92 -9.53
C ILE A 369 -9.79 18.29 -9.38
N ALA A 370 -8.79 18.40 -8.50
CA ALA A 370 -8.07 19.63 -8.22
C ALA A 370 -6.56 19.44 -8.41
N THR A 371 -5.87 20.48 -8.88
CA THR A 371 -4.43 20.44 -9.13
C THR A 371 -3.65 20.65 -7.84
N ASP A 372 -2.65 19.82 -7.59
CA ASP A 372 -1.75 19.95 -6.45
C ASP A 372 -1.21 21.37 -6.32
N HIS A 373 -1.32 21.93 -5.12
CA HIS A 373 -0.73 23.20 -4.79
C HIS A 373 0.76 23.06 -4.49
N SER A 374 1.51 22.45 -5.40
CA SER A 374 2.92 22.10 -5.17
C SER A 374 3.91 22.97 -5.95
N TRP A 375 5.15 23.08 -5.46
CA TRP A 375 6.25 23.68 -6.19
C TRP A 375 6.88 22.64 -7.12
N HIS A 376 7.27 23.08 -8.31
CA HIS A 376 8.17 22.29 -9.15
C HIS A 376 9.61 22.63 -8.72
N PRO A 377 10.54 21.66 -8.60
CA PRO A 377 11.92 21.93 -8.15
C PRO A 377 12.68 23.03 -8.92
N ASP A 378 12.28 23.32 -10.15
CA ASP A 378 12.88 24.34 -11.01
C ASP A 378 12.17 25.71 -10.93
N GLN A 379 11.05 25.81 -10.21
CA GLN A 379 10.26 27.03 -10.09
C GLN A 379 10.52 27.69 -8.72
N ASP A 380 11.24 28.81 -8.75
CA ASP A 380 11.42 29.76 -7.64
C ASP A 380 12.41 29.37 -6.53
N LYS A 381 13.65 29.03 -6.93
CA LYS A 381 14.80 28.81 -6.03
C LYS A 381 15.00 29.94 -5.00
N ALA A 382 14.66 31.17 -5.35
CA ALA A 382 14.80 32.33 -4.45
C ALA A 382 13.78 32.32 -3.31
N LEU A 383 12.55 31.87 -3.56
CA LEU A 383 11.54 31.68 -2.53
C LEU A 383 11.87 30.48 -1.64
N GLN A 384 12.32 29.37 -2.23
CA GLN A 384 12.78 28.20 -1.48
C GLN A 384 13.92 28.56 -0.51
N GLU A 385 14.87 29.39 -0.92
CA GLU A 385 15.93 29.88 -0.04
C GLU A 385 15.38 30.77 1.10
N LYS A 386 14.38 31.61 0.83
CA LYS A 386 13.72 32.41 1.87
C LYS A 386 12.96 31.55 2.88
N ILE A 387 12.30 30.50 2.42
CA ILE A 387 11.62 29.51 3.27
C ILE A 387 12.68 28.78 4.12
N ARG A 388 13.77 28.31 3.50
CA ARG A 388 14.89 27.67 4.20
C ARG A 388 15.48 28.51 5.32
N MET A 389 15.67 29.82 5.09
CA MET A 389 16.19 30.75 6.10
C MET A 389 15.22 31.01 7.26
N ARG A 390 13.95 30.63 7.15
CA ARG A 390 12.89 30.92 8.12
C ARG A 390 12.50 29.72 8.98
N LEU A 391 12.84 28.51 8.55
CA LEU A 391 12.47 27.25 9.20
C LEU A 391 13.70 26.62 9.85
N SER A 392 13.48 25.86 10.92
CA SER A 392 14.49 25.05 11.58
C SER A 392 14.19 23.55 11.39
N GLY A 393 15.23 22.73 11.20
CA GLY A 393 15.14 21.27 11.02
C GLY A 393 15.15 20.81 9.55
N GLU A 394 15.90 19.72 9.26
CA GLU A 394 16.08 19.18 7.90
C GLU A 394 14.79 18.53 7.34
N ASP A 395 14.00 17.84 8.17
CA ASP A 395 12.71 17.20 7.76
C ASP A 395 11.64 18.21 7.33
N CYS A 396 11.71 19.41 7.91
CA CYS A 396 10.81 20.50 7.58
C CYS A 396 11.10 21.04 6.18
N LEU A 397 12.35 20.98 5.73
CA LEU A 397 12.75 21.47 4.42
C LEU A 397 12.21 20.56 3.31
N ILE A 398 12.26 19.23 3.46
CA ILE A 398 11.88 18.28 2.41
C ILE A 398 10.37 18.33 2.09
N SER A 399 9.51 18.35 3.11
CA SER A 399 8.04 18.43 2.93
C SER A 399 7.56 19.82 2.46
N LEU A 400 8.14 20.91 2.99
CA LEU A 400 7.73 22.28 2.64
C LEU A 400 8.26 22.76 1.29
N TYR A 401 9.36 22.20 0.78
CA TYR A 401 9.81 22.51 -0.58
C TYR A 401 8.79 22.08 -1.64
N SER A 402 7.85 21.20 -1.28
CA SER A 402 6.82 20.72 -2.19
C SER A 402 5.54 21.56 -2.14
N LEU A 403 5.22 22.34 -1.09
CA LEU A 403 3.89 22.98 -0.96
C LEU A 403 3.85 24.51 -1.15
N ARG A 404 2.91 25.01 -1.96
CA ARG A 404 2.57 26.44 -2.12
C ARG A 404 1.41 26.90 -1.25
N ARG A 405 0.51 25.96 -0.90
CA ARG A 405 -0.65 26.27 -0.06
C ARG A 405 -0.81 25.24 1.06
N ALA A 406 -1.04 25.73 2.27
CA ALA A 406 -1.38 24.89 3.42
C ALA A 406 -2.14 25.70 4.47
N LEU A 407 -2.91 24.99 5.30
CA LEU A 407 -3.53 25.54 6.48
C LEU A 407 -2.55 25.57 7.66
N GLY A 408 -2.75 26.53 8.56
CA GLY A 408 -2.09 26.52 9.85
C GLY A 408 -0.56 26.63 9.81
N HIS A 409 0.06 27.43 8.92
CA HIS A 409 1.51 27.65 8.95
C HIS A 409 1.87 29.11 9.29
N PRO A 410 1.83 29.52 10.58
CA PRO A 410 2.00 30.93 10.96
C PRO A 410 3.30 31.56 10.45
N LEU A 411 4.44 30.85 10.57
CA LEU A 411 5.76 31.38 10.18
C LEU A 411 5.85 31.76 8.68
N LEU A 412 5.29 30.93 7.79
CA LEU A 412 5.32 31.17 6.35
C LEU A 412 4.23 32.13 5.89
N GLN A 413 3.08 32.15 6.56
CA GLN A 413 2.00 33.06 6.23
C GLN A 413 2.29 34.51 6.65
N GLU A 414 2.91 34.74 7.81
CA GLU A 414 3.36 36.09 8.21
C GLU A 414 4.39 36.67 7.23
N GLY A 415 5.20 35.82 6.62
CA GLY A 415 6.16 36.20 5.57
C GLY A 415 5.55 36.34 4.17
N ASN A 416 4.24 36.07 4.00
CA ASN A 416 3.58 35.94 2.69
C ASN A 416 4.31 34.96 1.75
N LEU A 417 4.87 33.88 2.31
CA LEU A 417 5.61 32.83 1.61
C LEU A 417 4.73 31.63 1.25
N MET A 418 3.51 31.57 1.81
CA MET A 418 2.56 30.49 1.60
C MET A 418 1.12 31.02 1.67
N SER A 419 0.26 30.55 0.77
CA SER A 419 -1.18 30.86 0.78
C SER A 419 -1.97 29.77 1.50
N TRP A 420 -3.21 30.06 1.88
CA TRP A 420 -4.17 29.09 2.43
C TRP A 420 -5.46 29.05 1.60
N GLU A 421 -5.54 29.86 0.54
CA GLU A 421 -6.80 30.05 -0.20
C GLU A 421 -7.25 28.74 -0.86
N PRO A 422 -8.50 28.30 -0.60
CA PRO A 422 -8.99 27.05 -1.14
C PRO A 422 -9.40 27.19 -2.60
N ASP A 423 -9.12 26.14 -3.35
CA ASP A 423 -9.81 25.85 -4.60
C ASP A 423 -11.12 25.12 -4.25
N ILE A 424 -12.22 25.53 -4.91
CA ILE A 424 -13.56 24.98 -4.66
C ILE A 424 -14.17 24.61 -5.99
N CYS A 425 -14.54 23.35 -6.16
CA CYS A 425 -15.06 22.80 -7.40
C CYS A 425 -16.35 22.03 -7.15
N GLU A 426 -17.42 22.31 -7.91
CA GLU A 426 -18.60 21.47 -7.93
C GLU A 426 -18.34 20.23 -8.80
N ILE A 427 -18.54 19.05 -8.23
CA ILE A 427 -18.34 17.78 -8.91
C ILE A 427 -19.67 17.34 -9.54
N VAL A 428 -19.71 17.38 -10.87
CA VAL A 428 -20.90 17.00 -11.64
C VAL A 428 -20.79 15.56 -12.14
N GLY A 429 -21.83 14.75 -11.91
CA GLY A 429 -22.02 13.45 -12.56
C GLY A 429 -21.13 12.30 -12.06
N ALA A 430 -20.35 12.50 -11.00
CA ALA A 430 -19.52 11.45 -10.40
C ALA A 430 -20.31 10.65 -9.37
N LYS A 431 -20.30 9.31 -9.51
CA LYS A 431 -20.89 8.40 -8.50
C LYS A 431 -19.86 7.78 -7.57
N LYS A 432 -18.59 7.78 -7.97
CA LYS A 432 -17.52 7.15 -7.22
C LYS A 432 -16.35 8.11 -7.14
N LEU A 433 -15.94 8.39 -5.91
CA LEU A 433 -14.94 9.39 -5.57
C LEU A 433 -13.94 8.78 -4.61
N LEU A 434 -12.68 9.19 -4.73
CA LEU A 434 -11.61 8.86 -3.80
C LEU A 434 -10.95 10.15 -3.34
N LEU A 435 -10.66 10.28 -2.06
CA LEU A 435 -9.79 11.31 -1.49
C LEU A 435 -8.58 10.59 -0.90
N CYS A 436 -7.38 11.16 -1.01
CA CYS A 436 -6.18 10.62 -0.38
C CYS A 436 -5.18 11.71 0.07
N SER A 437 -4.38 11.40 1.09
CA SER A 437 -3.12 12.11 1.36
C SER A 437 -2.07 11.80 0.28
N ASP A 438 -0.92 12.48 0.34
CA ASP A 438 0.11 12.34 -0.67
C ASP A 438 0.83 10.97 -0.63
N GLY A 439 0.75 10.25 0.49
CA GLY A 439 1.27 8.89 0.64
C GLY A 439 0.71 7.89 -0.38
N LEU A 440 -0.45 8.17 -0.99
CA LEU A 440 -0.99 7.35 -2.09
C LEU A 440 -0.50 7.80 -3.47
N ASN A 441 0.01 9.03 -3.64
CA ASN A 441 0.24 9.65 -4.94
C ASN A 441 1.23 8.86 -5.82
N ALA A 442 2.21 8.19 -5.21
CA ALA A 442 3.19 7.36 -5.92
C ALA A 442 2.57 6.12 -6.60
N LEU A 443 1.38 5.69 -6.16
CA LEU A 443 0.68 4.53 -6.70
C LEU A 443 0.17 4.74 -8.13
N GLY A 444 -0.01 5.99 -8.53
CA GLY A 444 -0.53 6.35 -9.85
C GLY A 444 -2.03 6.12 -10.02
N GLU A 445 -2.53 6.40 -11.22
CA GLU A 445 -3.97 6.43 -11.52
C GLU A 445 -4.59 5.05 -11.74
N ASP A 446 -3.84 4.07 -12.27
CA ASP A 446 -4.40 2.75 -12.62
C ASP A 446 -4.94 2.00 -11.39
N PRO A 447 -4.21 1.88 -10.25
CA PRO A 447 -4.73 1.18 -9.08
C PRO A 447 -5.89 1.94 -8.41
N VAL A 448 -5.88 3.27 -8.48
CA VAL A 448 -6.99 4.12 -8.02
C VAL A 448 -8.25 3.85 -8.84
N GLN A 449 -8.12 3.76 -10.17
CA GLN A 449 -9.22 3.43 -11.06
C GLN A 449 -9.78 2.03 -10.79
N GLU A 450 -8.92 1.04 -10.58
CA GLU A 450 -9.36 -0.31 -10.22
C GLU A 450 -10.13 -0.33 -8.89
N ALA A 451 -9.61 0.33 -7.86
CA ALA A 451 -10.26 0.43 -6.56
C ALA A 451 -11.64 1.09 -6.69
N LEU A 452 -11.75 2.19 -7.45
CA LEU A 452 -13.02 2.85 -7.71
C LEU A 452 -13.98 1.99 -8.56
N ASN A 453 -13.49 1.10 -9.42
CA ASN A 453 -14.37 0.24 -10.22
C ASN A 453 -15.12 -0.82 -9.39
N LEU A 454 -14.59 -1.20 -8.22
CA LEU A 454 -15.25 -2.12 -7.31
C LEU A 454 -16.57 -1.55 -6.76
N GLY A 455 -17.50 -2.43 -6.40
CA GLY A 455 -18.83 -2.03 -5.92
C GLY A 455 -18.86 -1.65 -4.44
N ASN A 456 -17.83 -2.00 -3.67
CA ASN A 456 -17.84 -1.91 -2.21
C ASN A 456 -16.65 -1.06 -1.71
N PRO A 457 -16.88 0.12 -1.11
CA PRO A 457 -15.81 1.01 -0.64
C PRO A 457 -14.82 0.34 0.33
N ARG A 458 -15.27 -0.59 1.16
CA ARG A 458 -14.39 -1.31 2.09
C ARG A 458 -13.44 -2.25 1.35
N GLN A 459 -13.95 -2.99 0.37
CA GLN A 459 -13.10 -3.86 -0.47
C GLN A 459 -12.15 -3.01 -1.31
N SER A 460 -12.63 -1.91 -1.87
CA SER A 460 -11.82 -0.95 -2.61
C SER A 460 -10.64 -0.44 -1.79
N ILE A 461 -10.85 -0.08 -0.53
CA ILE A 461 -9.77 0.34 0.37
C ILE A 461 -8.77 -0.79 0.63
N ALA A 462 -9.25 -2.00 0.91
CA ALA A 462 -8.36 -3.12 1.21
C ALA A 462 -7.44 -3.44 0.02
N ASP A 463 -8.00 -3.49 -1.19
CA ASP A 463 -7.24 -3.76 -2.41
C ASP A 463 -6.22 -2.65 -2.70
N LEU A 464 -6.62 -1.39 -2.51
CA LEU A 464 -5.76 -0.24 -2.73
C LEU A 464 -4.59 -0.19 -1.75
N MET A 465 -4.83 -0.57 -0.48
CA MET A 465 -3.77 -0.65 0.53
C MET A 465 -2.83 -1.83 0.27
N THR A 466 -3.32 -2.96 -0.24
CA THR A 466 -2.42 -4.02 -0.73
C THR A 466 -1.54 -3.52 -1.89
N ALA A 467 -2.10 -2.80 -2.86
CA ALA A 467 -1.32 -2.25 -3.97
C ALA A 467 -0.28 -1.20 -3.51
N HIS A 468 -0.63 -0.38 -2.52
CA HIS A 468 0.32 0.55 -1.88
C HIS A 468 1.46 -0.18 -1.17
N ASP A 469 1.16 -1.28 -0.46
CA ASP A 469 2.16 -2.12 0.21
C ASP A 469 3.11 -2.77 -0.82
N GLU A 470 2.60 -3.21 -1.97
CA GLU A 470 3.39 -3.73 -3.11
C GLU A 470 4.40 -2.70 -3.60
N LEU A 471 3.92 -1.49 -3.87
CA LEU A 471 4.78 -0.40 -4.32
C LEU A 471 5.85 -0.05 -3.28
N THR A 472 5.47 0.02 -2.01
CA THR A 472 6.39 0.34 -0.91
C THR A 472 7.56 -0.66 -0.85
N VAL A 473 7.29 -1.95 -1.03
CA VAL A 473 8.35 -2.97 -1.03
C VAL A 473 9.24 -2.84 -2.26
N ARG A 474 8.66 -2.60 -3.43
CA ARG A 474 9.43 -2.38 -4.66
C ARG A 474 10.40 -1.21 -4.54
N ILE A 475 9.92 -0.06 -4.04
CA ILE A 475 10.74 1.15 -3.84
C ILE A 475 11.90 0.87 -2.88
N ARG A 476 11.64 0.17 -1.76
CA ARG A 476 12.68 -0.21 -0.78
C ARG A 476 13.79 -1.07 -1.41
N HIS A 477 13.43 -1.94 -2.36
CA HIS A 477 14.40 -2.76 -3.07
C HIS A 477 15.20 -2.00 -4.11
N GLU A 478 14.55 -1.13 -4.90
CA GLU A 478 15.20 -0.39 -5.98
C GLU A 478 16.10 0.74 -5.46
N SER A 479 15.80 1.32 -4.29
CA SER A 479 16.52 2.48 -3.73
C SER A 479 16.91 2.30 -2.25
N PRO A 480 17.77 1.31 -1.92
CA PRO A 480 18.13 1.00 -0.54
C PRO A 480 18.99 2.09 0.14
N GLU A 481 19.58 2.99 -0.65
CA GLU A 481 20.43 4.08 -0.15
C GLU A 481 19.68 5.40 0.08
N HIS A 482 18.37 5.46 -0.25
CA HIS A 482 17.50 6.62 -0.04
C HIS A 482 16.28 6.26 0.81
N PRO A 483 16.48 6.02 2.12
CA PRO A 483 15.39 5.68 3.03
C PRO A 483 14.34 6.80 3.12
N GLU A 484 14.66 8.06 2.80
CA GLU A 484 13.68 9.15 2.68
C GLU A 484 12.64 8.98 1.55
N ILE A 485 12.82 8.04 0.62
CA ILE A 485 11.77 7.60 -0.34
C ILE A 485 10.84 6.54 0.35
N GLN A 486 11.00 6.29 1.66
CA GLN A 486 10.12 5.43 2.44
C GLN A 486 8.70 6.00 2.51
N SER A 487 7.74 5.09 2.32
CA SER A 487 6.29 5.26 2.47
C SER A 487 5.91 6.29 3.54
N ASP A 488 5.18 7.32 3.13
CA ASP A 488 4.60 8.33 4.02
C ASP A 488 3.43 7.76 4.84
N ASN A 489 2.87 8.59 5.73
CA ASN A 489 1.51 8.39 6.19
C ASN A 489 0.57 8.28 4.98
N VAL A 490 -0.36 7.32 5.02
CA VAL A 490 -1.31 7.12 3.93
C VAL A 490 -2.73 7.09 4.48
N THR A 491 -3.57 7.95 3.95
CA THR A 491 -4.96 8.10 4.34
C THR A 491 -5.83 8.16 3.10
N VAL A 492 -6.90 7.38 3.08
CA VAL A 492 -7.79 7.25 1.92
C VAL A 492 -9.24 7.24 2.37
N ILE A 493 -10.10 7.98 1.67
CA ILE A 493 -11.56 7.90 1.77
C ILE A 493 -12.14 7.52 0.41
N ILE A 494 -13.00 6.51 0.37
CA ILE A 494 -13.76 6.12 -0.84
C ILE A 494 -15.24 6.39 -0.60
N VAL A 495 -15.88 7.10 -1.54
CA VAL A 495 -17.29 7.47 -1.51
C VAL A 495 -18.01 6.94 -2.73
N HIS A 496 -19.02 6.09 -2.52
CA HIS A 496 -19.96 5.64 -3.55
C HIS A 496 -21.34 6.25 -3.31
N ALA A 497 -21.86 7.00 -4.28
CA ALA A 497 -23.26 7.44 -4.31
C ALA A 497 -24.18 6.26 -4.69
N LYS A 498 -25.33 6.14 -4.01
CA LYS A 498 -26.32 5.06 -4.16
C LYS A 498 -27.32 5.32 -5.29
#